data_AF-A0A7L7YYR9-F1
#
_entry.id   AF-A0A7L7YYR9-F1
#
_cell.length_a   1.000
_cell.length_b   1.000
_cell.length_c   1.000
_cell.angle_alpha   90.00
_cell.angle_beta   90.00
_cell.angle_gamma   90.00
#
_symmetry.space_group_name_H-M   'P 1'
#
loop_
_entity.id
_entity.type
_entity.pdbx_description
1 polymer ?
#
loop_
_entity_poly.entity_id
_entity_poly.type
_entity_poly.pdbx_seq_one_letter_code
_entity_poly.pdbx_strand_id
1 'polypeptide(L)'
;MDPASAAALLGVDVDADRATISRAYARRARATHPDRLPDATPQQLRVAHESFVQMTLARDALLLRQRTAGDAGPAAARRPAGDEPRAPQAARPAASASERRSPYGRSRRERARRGLGPSIAAVCALAGVLVVLVSFQDSTRAQFTTVGADLTEGATVVRVDDAAARASECVDARSCTLLDMTAPADCSAALVRFEVTTGRSADGREMESRELGAVRAGSPARVVLGGVDPELVYLGCEPG
;
A
#
# COMPACT_ATOMS: atom_id res chain seq x y z
N MET A 1 0.46 10.18 14.50
CA MET A 1 -0.34 11.42 14.51
C MET A 1 -1.22 11.39 15.74
N ASP A 2 -1.22 12.45 16.55
CA ASP A 2 -2.08 12.54 17.74
C ASP A 2 -3.52 12.95 17.36
N PRO A 3 -4.53 12.65 18.21
CA PRO A 3 -5.93 12.94 17.90
C PRO A 3 -6.27 14.42 17.76
N ALA A 4 -5.61 15.31 18.50
CA ALA A 4 -5.88 16.75 18.44
C ALA A 4 -5.41 17.33 17.11
N SER A 5 -4.21 16.97 16.66
CA SER A 5 -3.70 17.33 15.34
C SER A 5 -4.56 16.76 14.21
N ALA A 6 -5.02 15.52 14.34
CA ALA A 6 -5.90 14.89 13.35
C ALA A 6 -7.26 15.62 13.24
N ALA A 7 -7.84 16.00 14.37
CA ALA A 7 -9.10 16.74 14.44
C ALA A 7 -8.95 18.14 13.81
N ALA A 8 -7.86 18.85 14.12
CA ALA A 8 -7.54 20.16 13.53
C ALA A 8 -7.36 20.07 12.01
N LEU A 9 -6.67 19.03 11.51
CA LEU A 9 -6.47 18.80 10.07
C LEU A 9 -7.80 18.57 9.33
N LEU A 10 -8.76 17.88 9.95
CA LEU A 10 -10.09 17.68 9.36
C LEU A 10 -11.08 18.81 9.66
N GLY A 11 -10.75 19.72 10.58
CA GLY A 11 -11.64 20.80 11.03
C GLY A 11 -12.86 20.26 11.77
N VAL A 12 -12.68 19.24 12.60
CA VAL A 12 -13.72 18.62 13.43
C VAL A 12 -13.30 18.60 14.89
N ASP A 13 -14.25 18.34 15.78
CA ASP A 13 -13.97 18.08 17.19
C ASP A 13 -13.22 16.75 17.38
N VAL A 14 -12.38 16.64 18.41
CA VAL A 14 -11.61 15.41 18.74
C VAL A 14 -12.54 14.21 19.01
N ASP A 15 -13.72 14.46 19.55
CA ASP A 15 -14.72 13.45 19.88
C ASP A 15 -15.88 13.43 18.87
N ALA A 16 -15.73 14.07 17.71
CA ALA A 16 -16.72 14.07 16.64
C ALA A 16 -17.05 12.64 16.19
N ASP A 17 -18.33 12.32 15.93
CA ASP A 17 -18.78 10.98 15.55
C ASP A 17 -18.26 10.50 14.17
N ARG A 18 -18.35 9.18 13.92
CA ARG A 18 -17.87 8.55 12.68
C ARG A 18 -18.42 9.20 11.42
N ALA A 19 -19.71 9.55 11.43
CA ALA A 19 -20.39 10.15 10.29
C ALA A 19 -19.85 11.56 10.00
N THR A 20 -19.56 12.33 11.04
CA THR A 20 -19.03 13.69 10.97
C THR A 20 -17.60 13.70 10.47
N ILE A 21 -16.75 12.81 11.00
CA ILE A 21 -15.39 12.58 10.48
C ILE A 21 -15.44 12.23 8.99
N SER A 22 -16.29 11.27 8.60
CA SER A 22 -16.37 10.79 7.21
C SER A 22 -16.86 11.90 6.25
N ARG A 23 -17.86 12.70 6.67
CA ARG A 23 -18.35 13.83 5.88
C ARG A 23 -17.32 14.95 5.75
N ALA A 24 -16.61 15.28 6.84
CA ALA A 24 -15.56 16.29 6.83
C ALA A 24 -14.42 15.90 5.89
N TYR A 25 -13.94 14.66 6.00
CA TYR A 25 -12.97 14.08 5.08
C TYR A 25 -13.46 14.16 3.63
N ALA A 26 -14.67 13.68 3.33
CA ALA A 26 -15.18 13.67 1.97
C ALA A 26 -15.30 15.07 1.35
N ARG A 27 -15.72 16.08 2.12
CA ARG A 27 -15.76 17.48 1.66
C ARG A 27 -14.36 17.99 1.34
N ARG A 28 -13.41 17.79 2.25
CA ARG A 28 -12.05 18.31 2.11
C ARG A 28 -11.29 17.60 0.99
N ALA A 29 -11.40 16.27 0.93
CA ALA A 29 -10.84 15.46 -0.16
C ALA A 29 -11.33 15.89 -1.54
N ARG A 30 -12.61 16.25 -1.69
CA ARG A 30 -13.14 16.77 -2.97
C ARG A 30 -12.61 18.17 -3.31
N ALA A 31 -12.32 18.99 -2.31
CA ALA A 31 -11.83 20.35 -2.49
C ALA A 31 -10.33 20.40 -2.79
N THR A 32 -9.55 19.48 -2.21
CA THR A 32 -8.08 19.47 -2.27
C THR A 32 -7.51 18.26 -3.01
N HIS A 33 -8.30 17.59 -3.85
CA HIS A 33 -7.83 16.42 -4.59
C HIS A 33 -6.74 16.83 -5.59
N PRO A 34 -5.60 16.11 -5.68
CA PRO A 34 -4.53 16.44 -6.62
C PRO A 34 -5.00 16.49 -8.08
N ASP A 35 -5.90 15.59 -8.49
CA ASP A 35 -6.49 15.58 -9.85
C ASP A 35 -7.29 16.84 -10.22
N ARG A 36 -7.57 17.74 -9.26
CA ARG A 36 -8.27 19.00 -9.52
C ARG A 36 -7.34 20.17 -9.79
N LEU A 37 -6.04 19.90 -9.91
CA LEU A 37 -5.02 20.90 -10.20
C LEU A 37 -4.54 20.77 -11.66
N PRO A 38 -5.34 21.23 -12.65
CA PRO A 38 -4.84 21.36 -14.02
C PRO A 38 -3.70 22.38 -14.03
N ASP A 39 -2.67 22.10 -14.83
CA ASP A 39 -1.50 22.96 -15.02
C ASP A 39 -0.63 23.19 -13.76
N ALA A 40 -0.79 22.36 -12.72
CA ALA A 40 0.08 22.42 -11.56
C ALA A 40 1.51 21.97 -11.91
N THR A 41 2.48 22.72 -11.39
CA THR A 41 3.89 22.33 -11.44
C THR A 41 4.11 21.00 -10.70
N PRO A 42 5.17 20.24 -11.03
CA PRO A 42 5.50 19.01 -10.31
C PRO A 42 5.63 19.21 -8.80
N GLN A 43 6.17 20.34 -8.36
CA GLN A 43 6.29 20.68 -6.94
C GLN A 43 4.91 20.87 -6.27
N GLN A 44 3.97 21.54 -6.94
CA GLN A 44 2.61 21.73 -6.42
C GLN A 44 1.85 20.41 -6.32
N LEU A 45 2.02 19.51 -7.29
CA LEU A 45 1.44 18.17 -7.24
C LEU A 45 2.00 17.35 -6.06
N ARG A 46 3.31 17.41 -5.80
CA ARG A 46 3.92 16.76 -4.62
C ARG A 46 3.31 17.27 -3.31
N VAL A 47 3.25 18.59 -3.12
CA VAL A 47 2.69 19.19 -1.90
C VAL A 47 1.21 18.84 -1.73
N ALA A 48 0.42 18.83 -2.82
CA ALA A 48 -0.98 18.43 -2.78
C ALA A 48 -1.13 16.94 -2.42
N HIS A 49 -0.26 16.08 -2.95
CA HIS A 49 -0.25 14.65 -2.64
C HIS A 49 0.07 14.41 -1.16
N GLU A 50 1.14 15.03 -0.64
CA GLU A 50 1.51 14.96 0.78
C GLU A 50 0.37 15.43 1.69
N SER A 51 -0.26 16.56 1.35
CA SER A 51 -1.40 17.10 2.08
C SER A 51 -2.59 16.13 2.11
N PHE A 52 -2.85 15.46 0.98
CA PHE A 52 -3.92 14.47 0.86
C PHE A 52 -3.64 13.22 1.71
N VAL A 53 -2.38 12.76 1.73
CA VAL A 53 -1.94 11.65 2.58
C VAL A 53 -2.12 12.01 4.06
N GLN A 54 -1.67 13.19 4.49
CA GLN A 54 -1.83 13.64 5.89
C GLN A 54 -3.29 13.69 6.32
N MET A 55 -4.18 14.20 5.45
CA MET A 55 -5.62 14.22 5.71
C MET A 55 -6.22 12.80 5.81
N THR A 56 -5.73 11.85 5.02
CA THR A 56 -6.17 10.45 5.08
C THR A 56 -5.74 9.79 6.40
N LEU A 57 -4.49 10.01 6.80
CA LEU A 57 -3.95 9.54 8.09
C LEU A 57 -4.73 10.14 9.27
N ALA A 58 -5.10 11.41 9.20
CA ALA A 58 -5.92 12.08 10.21
C ALA A 58 -7.29 11.41 10.38
N ARG A 59 -7.98 11.08 9.27
CA ARG A 59 -9.25 10.34 9.31
C ARG A 59 -9.08 8.99 9.99
N ASP A 60 -8.06 8.24 9.60
CA ASP A 60 -7.86 6.88 10.09
C ASP A 60 -7.48 6.87 11.58
N ALA A 61 -6.69 7.83 12.05
CA ALA A 61 -6.37 8.01 13.47
C ALA A 61 -7.62 8.27 14.32
N LEU A 62 -8.51 9.17 13.90
CA LEU A 62 -9.75 9.46 14.63
C LEU A 62 -10.72 8.26 14.62
N LEU A 63 -10.85 7.57 13.49
CA LEU A 63 -11.69 6.37 13.40
C LEU A 63 -11.16 5.20 14.22
N LEU A 64 -9.84 5.05 14.32
CA LEU A 64 -9.22 4.03 15.18
C LEU A 64 -9.51 4.31 16.66
N ARG A 65 -9.36 5.58 17.09
CA ARG A 65 -9.70 6.01 18.45
C ARG A 65 -11.17 5.73 18.80
N GLN A 66 -12.10 5.97 17.89
CA GLN A 66 -13.52 5.67 18.17
C GLN A 66 -13.79 4.20 18.41
N ARG A 67 -13.08 3.31 17.70
CA ARG A 67 -13.20 1.87 17.93
C ARG A 67 -12.68 1.51 19.30
N THR A 68 -11.49 2.01 19.66
CA THR A 68 -10.88 1.71 20.96
C THR A 68 -11.65 2.34 22.13
N ALA A 69 -12.24 3.54 21.95
CA ALA A 69 -13.09 4.17 22.96
C ALA A 69 -14.47 3.50 23.08
N GLY A 70 -15.02 2.98 21.99
CA GLY A 70 -16.28 2.21 21.98
C GLY A 70 -16.15 0.84 22.65
N ASP A 71 -14.99 0.19 22.52
CA ASP A 71 -14.69 -1.10 23.16
C ASP A 71 -14.33 -0.96 24.65
N ALA A 72 -13.98 0.25 25.11
CA ALA A 72 -13.66 0.56 26.50
C ALA A 72 -14.87 1.08 27.33
N GLY A 73 -16.09 0.98 26.81
CA GLY A 73 -17.31 1.36 27.54
C GLY A 73 -17.59 0.43 28.74
N PRO A 74 -17.92 0.96 29.93
CA PRO A 74 -18.13 0.16 31.12
C PRO A 74 -19.37 -0.71 31.01
N ALA A 75 -19.22 -1.99 31.35
CA ALA A 75 -20.31 -2.93 31.64
C ALA A 75 -21.07 -2.48 32.90
N ALA A 76 -21.89 -1.44 32.82
CA ALA A 76 -22.73 -1.01 33.93
C ALA A 76 -23.97 -0.21 33.47
N ALA A 77 -24.99 -0.92 32.99
CA ALA A 77 -26.39 -0.53 33.16
C ALA A 77 -27.30 -1.75 32.98
N ARG A 78 -27.14 -2.72 33.88
CA ARG A 78 -28.13 -3.78 34.11
C ARG A 78 -29.31 -3.12 34.85
N ARG A 79 -30.43 -2.87 34.17
CA ARG A 79 -31.71 -2.57 34.83
C ARG A 79 -32.52 -3.87 34.98
N PRO A 80 -32.92 -4.26 36.19
CA PRO A 80 -33.88 -5.34 36.40
C PRO A 80 -35.31 -4.81 36.59
N ALA A 81 -36.24 -5.72 36.31
CA ALA A 81 -37.62 -5.83 36.83
C ALA A 81 -38.71 -4.87 36.33
N GLY A 82 -39.80 -5.50 35.88
CA GLY A 82 -41.10 -4.92 35.56
C GLY A 82 -42.06 -6.03 35.09
N ASP A 83 -42.31 -7.01 35.97
CA ASP A 83 -43.46 -7.91 35.91
C ASP A 83 -44.74 -7.11 36.18
N GLU A 84 -45.79 -7.28 35.38
CA GLU A 84 -47.12 -7.65 35.89
C GLU A 84 -48.13 -8.03 34.77
N PRO A 85 -49.21 -8.78 35.08
CA PRO A 85 -49.92 -9.66 34.15
C PRO A 85 -51.42 -9.32 33.94
N ARG A 86 -52.03 -9.68 32.80
CA ARG A 86 -53.46 -10.09 32.73
C ARG A 86 -53.86 -10.81 31.43
N ALA A 87 -54.58 -11.93 31.61
CA ALA A 87 -55.12 -12.90 30.65
C ALA A 87 -56.52 -12.51 30.10
N PRO A 88 -57.37 -13.43 29.57
CA PRO A 88 -57.23 -14.42 28.48
C PRO A 88 -58.32 -14.23 27.39
N GLN A 89 -58.16 -14.80 26.19
CA GLN A 89 -59.33 -15.11 25.35
C GLN A 89 -59.15 -16.40 24.54
N ALA A 90 -60.09 -17.30 24.77
CA ALA A 90 -60.22 -18.63 24.20
C ALA A 90 -60.89 -18.60 22.82
N ALA A 91 -60.55 -19.58 21.99
CA ALA A 91 -61.45 -20.54 21.34
C ALA A 91 -61.01 -20.86 19.89
N ARG A 92 -60.77 -22.15 19.67
CA ARG A 92 -60.58 -22.81 18.36
C ARG A 92 -61.88 -22.75 17.53
N PRO A 93 -61.77 -23.01 16.22
CA PRO A 93 -62.17 -24.35 15.76
C PRO A 93 -61.12 -25.02 14.87
N ALA A 94 -61.21 -26.35 14.83
CA ALA A 94 -60.36 -27.23 14.05
C ALA A 94 -61.01 -27.60 12.71
N ALA A 95 -60.13 -28.00 11.79
CA ALA A 95 -60.32 -28.87 10.62
C ALA A 95 -60.88 -28.26 9.32
N SER A 96 -60.00 -28.17 8.32
CA SER A 96 -60.24 -28.86 7.05
C SER A 96 -58.91 -29.12 6.35
N ALA A 97 -58.68 -30.40 6.03
CA ALA A 97 -57.57 -30.88 5.24
C ALA A 97 -57.53 -30.22 3.85
N SER A 98 -56.35 -29.74 3.46
CA SER A 98 -55.94 -29.79 2.07
C SER A 98 -54.49 -30.22 2.01
N GLU A 99 -54.36 -31.54 1.92
CA GLU A 99 -53.23 -32.26 1.39
C GLU A 99 -52.86 -31.69 0.00
N ARG A 100 -52.01 -30.66 -0.03
CA ARG A 100 -51.25 -30.31 -1.23
C ARG A 100 -49.92 -31.03 -1.18
N ARG A 101 -49.88 -32.14 -1.90
CA ARG A 101 -48.69 -32.89 -2.29
C ARG A 101 -47.61 -31.91 -2.77
N SER A 102 -46.52 -31.81 -2.01
CA SER A 102 -45.30 -31.16 -2.48
C SER A 102 -44.54 -32.16 -3.38
N PRO A 103 -44.28 -31.87 -4.66
CA PRO A 103 -43.66 -32.81 -5.60
C PRO A 103 -42.15 -33.00 -5.43
N TYR A 104 -41.50 -32.37 -4.45
CA TYR A 104 -40.05 -32.50 -4.24
C TYR A 104 -39.73 -32.87 -2.80
N GLY A 105 -40.09 -34.11 -2.45
CA GLY A 105 -39.44 -34.83 -1.36
C GLY A 105 -37.99 -35.12 -1.71
N ARG A 106 -37.04 -34.37 -1.14
CA ARG A 106 -35.68 -34.85 -0.92
C ARG A 106 -35.26 -34.67 0.54
N SER A 107 -35.19 -35.83 1.20
CA SER A 107 -34.56 -36.19 2.45
C SER A 107 -33.72 -35.10 3.14
N ARG A 108 -34.21 -34.63 4.28
CA ARG A 108 -33.46 -33.82 5.26
C ARG A 108 -32.26 -34.57 5.89
N ARG A 109 -32.10 -35.88 5.60
CA ARG A 109 -31.05 -36.76 6.13
C ARG A 109 -29.79 -36.87 5.25
N GLU A 110 -29.78 -36.31 4.04
CA GLU A 110 -28.59 -36.36 3.15
C GLU A 110 -27.65 -35.15 3.28
N ARG A 111 -28.06 -34.04 3.89
CA ARG A 111 -27.24 -32.81 4.00
C ARG A 111 -26.14 -32.86 5.06
N ALA A 112 -26.06 -33.92 5.86
CA ALA A 112 -25.05 -34.05 6.91
C ALA A 112 -23.69 -34.59 6.41
N ARG A 113 -23.54 -34.95 5.12
CA ARG A 113 -22.30 -35.58 4.61
C ARG A 113 -21.66 -34.94 3.38
N ARG A 114 -22.14 -33.78 2.92
CA ARG A 114 -21.45 -33.01 1.86
C ARG A 114 -21.54 -31.52 2.16
N GLY A 115 -20.39 -30.88 2.38
CA GLY A 115 -20.27 -29.43 2.17
C GLY A 115 -19.60 -28.60 3.25
N LEU A 116 -18.73 -29.15 4.11
CA LEU A 116 -17.81 -28.33 4.95
C LEU A 116 -16.40 -28.23 4.34
N GLY A 117 -16.17 -28.81 3.17
CA GLY A 117 -14.90 -28.73 2.42
C GLY A 117 -14.70 -27.47 1.56
N PRO A 118 -15.72 -26.91 0.86
CA PRO A 118 -15.47 -25.80 -0.05
C PRO A 118 -15.27 -24.46 0.67
N SER A 119 -15.75 -24.33 1.91
CA SER A 119 -15.54 -23.13 2.73
C SER A 119 -14.07 -22.95 3.11
N ILE A 120 -13.42 -24.02 3.57
CA ILE A 120 -12.01 -23.97 3.98
C ILE A 120 -11.11 -23.77 2.77
N ALA A 121 -11.36 -24.48 1.66
CA ALA A 121 -10.60 -24.28 0.43
C ALA A 121 -10.75 -22.86 -0.14
N ALA A 122 -11.96 -22.28 -0.08
CA ALA A 122 -12.19 -20.90 -0.50
C ALA A 122 -11.46 -19.89 0.42
N VAL A 123 -11.46 -20.11 1.74
CA VAL A 123 -10.73 -19.26 2.70
C VAL A 123 -9.22 -19.38 2.49
N CYS A 124 -8.69 -20.59 2.29
CA CYS A 124 -7.27 -20.80 1.99
C CYS A 124 -6.86 -20.17 0.66
N ALA A 125 -7.68 -20.32 -0.39
CA ALA A 125 -7.42 -19.69 -1.68
C ALA A 125 -7.46 -18.15 -1.58
N LEU A 126 -8.43 -17.60 -0.85
CA LEU A 126 -8.55 -16.16 -0.65
C LEU A 126 -7.41 -15.63 0.22
N ALA A 127 -6.99 -16.35 1.25
CA ALA A 127 -5.79 -16.04 2.03
C ALA A 127 -4.52 -16.11 1.17
N GLY A 128 -4.40 -17.10 0.28
CA GLY A 128 -3.30 -17.21 -0.67
C GLY A 128 -3.26 -16.04 -1.65
N VAL A 129 -4.42 -15.64 -2.21
CA VAL A 129 -4.54 -14.43 -3.05
C VAL A 129 -4.18 -13.18 -2.26
N LEU A 130 -4.59 -13.08 -1.00
CA LEU A 130 -4.27 -11.95 -0.14
C LEU A 130 -2.78 -11.90 0.20
N VAL A 131 -2.14 -13.05 0.45
CA VAL A 131 -0.68 -13.16 0.60
C VAL A 131 0.03 -12.76 -0.69
N VAL A 132 -0.41 -13.24 -1.86
CA VAL A 132 0.18 -12.84 -3.14
C VAL A 132 0.01 -11.35 -3.39
N LEU A 133 -1.17 -10.78 -3.14
CA LEU A 133 -1.43 -9.35 -3.30
C LEU A 133 -0.65 -8.52 -2.30
N VAL A 134 -0.55 -8.95 -1.04
CA VAL A 134 0.27 -8.29 -0.01
C VAL A 134 1.74 -8.42 -0.39
N SER A 135 2.24 -9.58 -0.80
CA SER A 135 3.62 -9.74 -1.27
C SER A 135 3.90 -8.94 -2.55
N PHE A 136 2.91 -8.75 -3.43
CA PHE A 136 3.07 -7.87 -4.59
C PHE A 136 3.05 -6.40 -4.19
N GLN A 137 2.21 -6.03 -3.23
CA GLN A 137 2.18 -4.71 -2.59
C GLN A 137 3.43 -4.45 -1.74
N ASP A 138 4.04 -5.49 -1.17
CA ASP A 138 5.22 -5.41 -0.32
C ASP A 138 6.49 -5.43 -1.17
N SER A 139 6.54 -6.20 -2.26
CA SER A 139 7.58 -6.05 -3.29
C SER A 139 7.54 -4.68 -3.95
N THR A 140 6.36 -4.07 -4.10
CA THR A 140 6.26 -2.68 -4.59
C THR A 140 6.49 -1.66 -3.48
N ARG A 141 6.14 -1.90 -2.21
CA ARG A 141 6.43 -0.97 -1.09
C ARG A 141 7.88 -1.03 -0.60
N ALA A 142 8.51 -2.20 -0.64
CA ALA A 142 9.94 -2.37 -0.44
C ALA A 142 10.76 -1.65 -1.50
N GLN A 143 10.16 -1.34 -2.66
CA GLN A 143 10.78 -0.53 -3.71
C GLN A 143 10.61 1.00 -3.54
N PHE A 144 9.79 1.48 -2.59
CA PHE A 144 9.48 2.91 -2.48
C PHE A 144 9.53 3.50 -1.06
N THR A 145 10.06 2.79 -0.08
CA THR A 145 10.41 3.42 1.20
C THR A 145 11.88 3.83 1.18
N THR A 146 12.10 4.98 0.54
CA THR A 146 13.26 5.85 0.66
C THR A 146 13.48 6.24 2.13
N VAL A 147 13.99 5.32 2.96
CA VAL A 147 14.49 5.64 4.32
C VAL A 147 15.97 6.02 4.25
N GLY A 148 16.50 6.25 3.05
CA GLY A 148 17.87 6.64 2.80
C GLY A 148 18.03 8.09 2.37
N ALA A 149 19.20 8.68 2.61
CA ALA A 149 19.55 9.99 2.04
C ALA A 149 19.58 9.89 0.52
N ASP A 150 18.86 10.77 -0.17
CA ASP A 150 18.94 10.90 -1.63
C ASP A 150 20.21 11.68 -1.97
N LEU A 151 21.13 11.03 -2.67
CA LEU A 151 22.43 11.58 -3.06
C LEU A 151 22.49 11.87 -4.57
N THR A 152 21.37 11.76 -5.28
CA THR A 152 21.31 11.84 -6.76
C THR A 152 21.83 13.18 -7.28
N GLU A 153 21.43 14.30 -6.67
CA GLU A 153 21.80 15.64 -7.14
C GLU A 153 23.31 15.93 -7.07
N GLY A 154 24.01 15.32 -6.11
CA GLY A 154 25.45 15.50 -5.93
C GLY A 154 26.31 14.39 -6.54
N ALA A 155 25.69 13.38 -7.15
CA ALA A 155 26.41 12.27 -7.75
C ALA A 155 27.02 12.67 -9.09
N THR A 156 28.26 12.24 -9.34
CA THR A 156 28.88 12.38 -10.66
C THR A 156 29.04 11.01 -11.30
N VAL A 157 28.68 10.91 -12.58
CA VAL A 157 28.79 9.68 -13.36
C VAL A 157 29.65 9.97 -14.57
N VAL A 158 30.74 9.21 -14.70
CA VAL A 158 31.68 9.34 -15.81
C VAL A 158 31.77 8.01 -16.54
N ARG A 159 31.63 8.03 -17.87
CA ARG A 159 31.80 6.85 -18.70
C ARG A 159 33.29 6.50 -18.79
N VAL A 160 33.62 5.22 -18.60
CA VAL A 160 34.98 4.71 -18.76
C VAL A 160 35.15 4.23 -20.20
N ASP A 161 35.91 4.98 -21.00
CA ASP A 161 36.16 4.69 -22.41
C ASP A 161 37.45 3.88 -22.66
N ASP A 162 38.21 3.57 -21.62
CA ASP A 162 39.43 2.77 -21.73
C ASP A 162 39.12 1.35 -22.25
N ALA A 163 39.70 1.01 -23.40
CA ALA A 163 39.40 -0.23 -24.10
C ALA A 163 39.86 -1.48 -23.32
N ALA A 164 40.96 -1.39 -22.57
CA ALA A 164 41.47 -2.49 -21.78
C ALA A 164 40.55 -2.79 -20.58
N ALA A 165 40.14 -1.76 -19.84
CA ALA A 165 39.19 -1.87 -18.74
C ALA A 165 37.83 -2.42 -19.19
N ARG A 166 37.32 -1.94 -20.35
CA ARG A 166 36.09 -2.46 -20.93
C ARG A 166 36.20 -3.93 -21.33
N ALA A 167 37.33 -4.35 -21.90
CA ALA A 167 37.52 -5.74 -22.30
C ALA A 167 37.57 -6.71 -21.10
N SER A 168 38.01 -6.26 -19.92
CA SER A 168 38.03 -7.08 -18.70
C SER A 168 36.71 -7.14 -17.96
N GLU A 169 35.90 -6.07 -17.99
CA GLU A 169 34.69 -5.97 -17.17
C GLU A 169 33.39 -6.19 -17.96
N CYS A 170 33.38 -5.93 -19.26
CA CYS A 170 32.24 -6.19 -20.13
C CYS A 170 32.36 -7.53 -20.86
N VAL A 171 31.33 -8.37 -20.75
CA VAL A 171 31.25 -9.63 -21.53
C VAL A 171 31.13 -9.35 -23.04
N ASP A 172 30.36 -8.33 -23.42
CA ASP A 172 30.28 -7.81 -24.78
C ASP A 172 30.48 -6.29 -24.76
N ALA A 173 31.63 -5.85 -25.27
CA ALA A 173 32.00 -4.45 -25.30
C ALA A 173 31.06 -3.57 -26.13
N ARG A 174 30.23 -4.13 -27.02
CA ARG A 174 29.27 -3.36 -27.84
C ARG A 174 27.90 -3.18 -27.19
N SER A 175 27.59 -3.95 -26.17
CA SER A 175 26.29 -3.91 -25.48
C SER A 175 26.42 -3.69 -23.97
N CYS A 176 27.58 -3.19 -23.53
CA CYS A 176 27.89 -2.91 -22.15
C CYS A 176 28.45 -1.49 -22.01
N THR A 177 28.14 -0.84 -20.90
CA THR A 177 28.73 0.45 -20.52
C THR A 177 29.37 0.31 -19.16
N LEU A 178 30.62 0.79 -19.07
CA LEU A 178 31.38 0.87 -17.83
C LEU A 178 31.34 2.31 -17.32
N LEU A 179 30.99 2.49 -16.05
CA LEU A 179 30.83 3.79 -15.41
C LEU A 179 31.67 3.85 -14.13
N ASP A 180 32.29 5.00 -13.90
CA ASP A 180 32.80 5.39 -12.60
C ASP A 180 31.81 6.40 -12.00
N MET A 181 31.20 6.04 -10.86
CA MET A 181 30.22 6.85 -10.16
C MET A 181 30.81 7.34 -8.84
N THR A 182 30.73 8.65 -8.58
CA THR A 182 31.19 9.24 -7.32
C THR A 182 30.01 9.83 -6.56
N ALA A 183 29.88 9.47 -5.28
CA ALA A 183 28.85 10.01 -4.40
C ALA A 183 29.36 11.25 -3.62
N PRO A 184 28.46 12.17 -3.23
CA PRO A 184 28.80 13.34 -2.42
C PRO A 184 29.00 13.03 -0.93
N ALA A 185 28.56 11.86 -0.46
CA ALA A 185 28.63 11.43 0.93
C ALA A 185 29.00 9.94 1.05
N ASP A 186 29.52 9.56 2.21
CA ASP A 186 29.79 8.16 2.54
C ASP A 186 28.48 7.39 2.72
N CYS A 187 28.47 6.16 2.22
CA CYS A 187 27.32 5.28 2.28
C CYS A 187 27.72 3.81 2.46
N SER A 188 27.26 3.16 3.53
CA SER A 188 27.54 1.75 3.78
C SER A 188 26.84 0.82 2.78
N ALA A 189 25.61 1.16 2.36
CA ALA A 189 24.85 0.44 1.37
C ALA A 189 24.10 1.43 0.47
N ALA A 190 24.51 1.51 -0.80
CA ALA A 190 23.92 2.41 -1.78
C ALA A 190 23.11 1.61 -2.81
N LEU A 191 21.90 2.09 -3.09
CA LEU A 191 21.07 1.60 -4.20
C LEU A 191 21.12 2.60 -5.34
N VAL A 192 21.58 2.15 -6.50
CA VAL A 192 21.71 2.98 -7.70
C VAL A 192 20.78 2.46 -8.78
N ARG A 193 20.12 3.36 -9.49
CA ARG A 193 19.22 3.02 -10.58
C ARG A 193 19.51 3.86 -11.81
N PHE A 194 19.65 3.17 -12.93
CA PHE A 194 19.91 3.74 -14.23
C PHE A 194 18.78 3.43 -15.19
N GLU A 195 18.48 4.35 -16.08
CA GLU A 195 17.72 4.08 -17.30
C GLU A 195 18.72 3.84 -18.43
N VAL A 196 18.67 2.69 -19.09
CA VAL A 196 19.66 2.28 -20.09
C VAL A 196 18.98 1.98 -21.41
N THR A 197 19.56 2.49 -22.50
CA THR A 197 19.07 2.13 -23.83
C THR A 197 19.54 0.73 -24.20
N THR A 198 18.60 -0.22 -24.28
CA THR A 198 18.83 -1.59 -24.76
C THR A 198 18.13 -1.75 -26.11
N GLY A 199 18.87 -2.17 -27.15
CA GLY A 199 18.35 -2.28 -28.53
C GLY A 199 17.27 -3.36 -28.74
N ARG A 200 16.55 -3.77 -27.69
CA ARG A 200 15.57 -4.86 -27.67
C ARG A 200 14.11 -4.39 -27.56
N SER A 201 13.83 -3.11 -27.28
CA SER A 201 12.47 -2.57 -27.10
C SER A 201 12.13 -1.48 -28.12
N ALA A 202 10.84 -1.36 -28.51
CA ALA A 202 10.34 -0.37 -29.46
C ALA A 202 10.42 1.08 -28.93
N ASP A 203 10.47 1.25 -27.60
CA ASP A 203 10.75 2.52 -26.90
C ASP A 203 12.18 2.56 -26.31
N GLY A 204 12.99 1.56 -26.63
CA GLY A 204 14.45 1.50 -26.50
C GLY A 204 15.07 1.57 -25.09
N ARG A 205 14.36 2.00 -24.04
CA ARG A 205 14.92 2.21 -22.71
C ARG A 205 14.39 1.21 -21.68
N GLU A 206 15.30 0.71 -20.86
CA GLU A 206 15.03 -0.26 -19.80
C GLU A 206 15.67 0.22 -18.50
N MET A 207 14.99 0.02 -17.37
CA MET A 207 15.50 0.39 -16.06
C MET A 207 16.41 -0.72 -15.52
N GLU A 208 17.67 -0.39 -15.22
CA GLU A 208 18.63 -1.29 -14.58
C GLU A 208 18.96 -0.78 -13.18
N SER A 209 18.86 -1.66 -12.17
CA SER A 209 19.16 -1.33 -10.77
C SER A 209 20.38 -2.11 -10.30
N ARG A 210 21.26 -1.44 -9.53
CA ARG A 210 22.49 -2.01 -8.97
C ARG A 210 22.65 -1.61 -7.52
N GLU A 211 22.92 -2.60 -6.68
CA GLU A 211 23.31 -2.41 -5.29
C GLU A 211 24.84 -2.29 -5.22
N LEU A 212 25.32 -1.26 -4.52
CA LEU A 212 26.74 -1.01 -4.30
C LEU A 212 27.02 -1.07 -2.80
N GLY A 213 27.95 -1.94 -2.42
CA GLY A 213 28.48 -1.99 -1.06
C GLY A 213 29.50 -0.89 -0.83
N ALA A 214 29.36 -0.17 0.29
CA ALA A 214 30.34 0.78 0.83
C ALA A 214 30.87 1.83 -0.18
N VAL A 215 30.00 2.73 -0.64
CA VAL A 215 30.39 3.89 -1.44
C VAL A 215 31.01 4.95 -0.53
N ARG A 216 32.13 5.55 -0.93
CA ARG A 216 32.79 6.63 -0.18
C ARG A 216 32.66 7.96 -0.89
N ALA A 217 32.51 9.03 -0.12
CA ALA A 217 32.48 10.38 -0.63
C ALA A 217 33.74 10.66 -1.44
N GLY A 218 33.56 11.17 -2.67
CA GLY A 218 34.67 11.55 -3.54
C GLY A 218 35.50 10.38 -4.12
N SER A 219 35.16 9.12 -3.80
CA SER A 219 35.83 7.94 -4.38
C SER A 219 34.96 7.31 -5.46
N PRO A 220 35.49 7.04 -6.67
CA PRO A 220 34.72 6.42 -7.72
C PRO A 220 34.41 4.95 -7.38
N ALA A 221 33.14 4.59 -7.43
CA ALA A 221 32.64 3.23 -7.43
C ALA A 221 32.32 2.80 -8.86
N ARG A 222 32.82 1.64 -9.26
CA ARG A 222 32.68 1.13 -10.62
C ARG A 222 31.37 0.39 -10.79
N VAL A 223 30.66 0.68 -11.88
CA VAL A 223 29.36 0.07 -12.22
C VAL A 223 29.40 -0.42 -13.67
N VAL A 224 29.00 -1.67 -13.87
CA VAL A 224 28.87 -2.30 -15.19
C VAL A 224 27.39 -2.45 -15.51
N LEU A 225 26.95 -1.89 -16.64
CA LEU A 225 25.55 -1.91 -17.08
C LEU A 225 25.41 -2.56 -18.46
N GLY A 226 24.27 -3.18 -18.70
CA GLY A 226 23.89 -3.73 -20.00
C GLY A 226 23.19 -2.69 -20.86
N GLY A 227 23.86 -2.19 -21.89
CA GLY A 227 23.34 -1.22 -22.86
C GLY A 227 24.35 -0.12 -23.19
N VAL A 228 23.93 0.87 -23.99
CA VAL A 228 24.85 1.84 -24.61
C VAL A 228 24.72 3.28 -24.11
N ASP A 229 23.64 3.64 -23.42
CA ASP A 229 23.42 5.00 -22.91
C ASP A 229 22.68 4.96 -21.57
N PRO A 230 23.43 4.81 -20.46
CA PRO A 230 22.86 4.85 -19.11
C PRO A 230 22.70 6.29 -18.62
N GLU A 231 21.54 6.59 -18.06
CA GLU A 231 21.21 7.83 -17.36
C GLU A 231 20.91 7.52 -15.89
N LEU A 232 21.57 8.22 -14.96
CA LEU A 232 21.32 8.03 -13.53
C LEU A 232 19.95 8.59 -13.17
N VAL A 233 19.07 7.73 -12.67
CA VAL A 233 17.71 8.11 -12.25
C VAL A 233 17.67 8.31 -10.73
N TYR A 234 18.44 7.53 -9.98
CA TYR A 234 18.40 7.57 -8.52
C TYR A 234 19.67 7.00 -7.89
N LEU A 235 20.17 7.67 -6.85
CA LEU A 235 21.19 7.19 -5.93
C LEU A 235 20.68 7.38 -4.50
N GLY A 236 20.29 6.28 -3.86
CA GLY A 236 19.87 6.25 -2.47
C GLY A 236 20.94 5.68 -1.56
N CYS A 237 21.04 6.21 -0.35
CA CYS A 237 21.92 5.68 0.68
C CYS A 237 21.16 5.16 1.89
N GLU A 238 21.20 3.86 2.17
CA GLU A 238 20.55 3.31 3.37
C GLU A 238 21.30 3.71 4.65
N PRO A 239 20.58 4.06 5.73
CA PRO A 239 21.20 4.29 7.03
C PRO A 239 21.70 2.95 7.58
N GLY A 240 23.02 2.86 7.78
CA GLY A 240 23.68 1.72 8.43
C GLY A 240 23.49 1.66 9.94
#